data_AF-A0A7C2A118-F1
#
_entry.id   AF-A0A7C2A118-F1
#
_cell.length_a   1.000
_cell.length_b   1.000
_cell.length_c   1.000
_cell.angle_alpha   90.00
_cell.angle_beta   90.00
_cell.angle_gamma   90.00
#
_symmetry.space_group_name_H-M   'P 1'
#
loop_
_entity.id
_entity.type
_entity.pdbx_description
1 polymer ?
#
loop_
_entity_poly.entity_id
_entity_poly.type
_entity_poly.pdbx_seq_one_letter_code
_entity_poly.pdbx_strand_id
1 'polypeptide(L)'
;MTQTIFFSLIAMGLFTIGLYVLLVEAHLLRKIMAFNIMGSSVFLLLIGLAARYPLAIDLLPYAMVLIGMVIMVSFTALALMLARRIYRETGQMCLPDSNTETGESL
;
A
#
# COMPACT_ATOMS: atom_id res chain seq x y z
N MET A 1 -10.46 -23.88 8.12
CA MET A 1 -10.93 -22.83 9.06
C MET A 1 -9.76 -22.02 9.62
N THR A 2 -8.77 -22.63 10.29
CA THR A 2 -7.64 -21.90 10.92
C THR A 2 -6.77 -21.11 9.94
N GLN A 3 -6.52 -21.65 8.74
CA GLN A 3 -5.69 -20.98 7.73
C GLN A 3 -6.28 -19.64 7.26
N THR A 4 -7.59 -19.60 6.96
CA THR A 4 -8.27 -18.37 6.54
C THR A 4 -8.19 -17.29 7.62
N ILE A 5 -8.43 -17.64 8.89
CA ILE A 5 -8.36 -16.68 10.01
C ILE A 5 -6.95 -16.10 10.15
N PHE A 6 -5.93 -16.96 10.02
CA PHE A 6 -4.53 -16.53 10.11
C PHE A 6 -4.15 -15.57 8.98
N PHE A 7 -4.48 -15.90 7.72
CA PHE A 7 -4.23 -15.02 6.59
C PHE A 7 -5.04 -13.72 6.67
N SER A 8 -6.29 -13.78 7.14
CA SER A 8 -7.12 -12.58 7.33
C SER A 8 -6.56 -11.64 8.40
N LEU A 9 -6.07 -12.18 9.52
CA LEU A 9 -5.43 -11.38 10.57
C LEU A 9 -4.15 -10.71 10.08
N ILE A 10 -3.29 -11.45 9.38
CA ILE A 10 -2.06 -10.91 8.80
C ILE A 10 -2.38 -9.81 7.81
N ALA A 11 -3.31 -10.05 6.90
CA ALA A 11 -3.66 -9.08 5.89
C ALA A 11 -4.29 -7.82 6.49
N MET A 12 -5.15 -7.95 7.50
CA MET A 12 -5.71 -6.80 8.22
C MET A 12 -4.59 -6.00 8.90
N GLY A 13 -3.63 -6.69 9.54
CA GLY A 13 -2.44 -6.06 10.13
C GLY A 13 -1.63 -5.27 9.10
N LEU A 14 -1.23 -5.90 8.00
CA LEU A 14 -0.47 -5.21 6.95
C LEU A 14 -1.27 -4.06 6.31
N PHE A 15 -2.59 -4.21 6.15
CA PHE A 15 -3.45 -3.16 5.60
C PHE A 15 -3.48 -1.93 6.50
N THR A 16 -3.64 -2.13 7.81
CA THR A 16 -3.62 -1.03 8.78
C THR A 16 -2.26 -0.34 8.86
N ILE A 17 -1.16 -1.09 8.80
CA ILE A 17 0.20 -0.53 8.74
C ILE A 17 0.39 0.29 7.46
N GLY A 18 -0.01 -0.25 6.31
CA GLY A 18 0.06 0.46 5.04
C GLY A 18 -0.77 1.75 5.06
N LEU A 19 -1.98 1.70 5.62
CA LEU A 19 -2.84 2.87 5.77
C LEU A 19 -2.23 3.93 6.71
N TYR A 20 -1.63 3.51 7.82
CA TYR A 20 -0.96 4.41 8.76
C TYR A 20 0.20 5.16 8.10
N VAL A 21 1.10 4.44 7.42
CA VAL A 21 2.23 5.05 6.71
C VAL A 21 1.76 5.96 5.57
N LEU A 22 0.68 5.59 4.87
CA LEU A 22 0.09 6.41 3.82
C LEU A 22 -0.41 7.78 4.34
N LEU A 23 -0.94 7.81 5.56
CA LEU A 23 -1.49 9.02 6.18
C LEU A 23 -0.42 9.89 6.85
N VAL A 24 0.57 9.29 7.51
CA VAL A 24 1.56 10.01 8.33
C VAL A 24 2.72 10.57 7.50
N GLU A 25 3.07 9.94 6.39
CA GLU A 25 4.33 10.23 5.71
C GLU A 25 4.24 11.38 4.68
N ALA A 26 5.14 12.37 4.81
CA ALA A 26 5.26 13.49 3.90
C ALA A 26 6.01 13.15 2.60
N HIS A 27 6.89 12.14 2.62
CA HIS A 27 7.74 11.80 1.49
C HIS A 27 7.00 10.97 0.42
N LEU A 28 6.89 11.49 -0.80
CA LEU A 28 6.15 10.88 -1.91
C LEU A 28 6.54 9.41 -2.18
N LEU A 29 7.84 9.08 -2.14
CA LEU A 29 8.30 7.70 -2.38
C LEU A 29 7.79 6.71 -1.33
N ARG A 30 7.79 7.10 -0.05
CA ARG A 30 7.36 6.21 1.02
C ARG A 30 5.84 6.07 1.04
N LYS A 31 5.11 7.10 0.59
CA LYS A 31 3.66 7.02 0.28
C LYS A 31 3.35 6.01 -0.83
N ILE A 32 4.17 5.97 -1.89
CA ILE A 32 4.04 4.97 -2.97
C ILE A 32 4.29 3.55 -2.44
N MET A 33 5.32 3.35 -1.62
CA MET A 33 5.60 2.05 -0.99
C MET A 33 4.46 1.62 -0.06
N ALA A 34 3.92 2.54 0.74
CA ALA A 34 2.78 2.27 1.62
C ALA A 34 1.54 1.81 0.84
N PHE A 35 1.27 2.44 -0.30
CA PHE A 35 0.16 2.03 -1.19
C PHE A 35 0.37 0.61 -1.74
N ASN A 36 1.61 0.25 -2.12
CA ASN A 36 1.92 -1.09 -2.61
C ASN A 36 1.74 -2.18 -1.54
N ILE A 37 2.11 -1.89 -0.29
CA ILE A 37 1.88 -2.76 0.87
C ILE A 37 0.38 -2.93 1.12
N MET A 38 -0.38 -1.84 1.08
CA MET A 38 -1.83 -1.85 1.26
C MET A 38 -2.52 -2.70 0.18
N GLY A 39 -2.12 -2.54 -1.10
CA GLY A 39 -2.62 -3.36 -2.20
C GLY A 39 -2.27 -4.84 -2.07
N SER A 40 -1.02 -5.16 -1.69
CA SER A 40 -0.58 -6.54 -1.44
C SER A 40 -1.35 -7.21 -0.30
N SER A 41 -1.77 -6.46 0.70
CA SER A 41 -2.59 -6.94 1.81
C SER A 41 -3.99 -7.37 1.34
N VAL A 42 -4.61 -6.59 0.43
CA VAL A 42 -5.90 -6.94 -0.17
C VAL A 42 -5.78 -8.22 -1.01
N PHE A 43 -4.69 -8.40 -1.75
CA PHE A 43 -4.44 -9.64 -2.49
C PHE A 43 -4.29 -10.84 -1.56
N LEU A 44 -3.62 -10.67 -0.41
CA LEU A 44 -3.48 -11.70 0.61
C LEU A 44 -4.83 -12.07 1.24
N LEU A 45 -5.74 -11.09 1.45
CA LEU A 45 -7.12 -11.36 1.88
C LEU A 45 -7.88 -12.21 0.85
N LEU A 46 -7.81 -11.85 -0.44
CA LEU A 46 -8.52 -12.56 -1.50
C LEU A 46 -8.06 -14.02 -1.61
N ILE A 47 -6.74 -14.26 -1.55
CA ILE A 47 -6.17 -15.61 -1.56
C ILE A 47 -6.59 -16.39 -0.30
N GLY A 48 -6.54 -15.75 0.87
CA GLY A 48 -6.97 -16.37 2.13
C GLY A 48 -8.44 -16.78 2.13
N LEU A 49 -9.30 -16.00 1.46
CA LEU A 49 -10.72 -16.33 1.25
C LEU A 49 -10.90 -17.49 0.27
N ALA A 50 -10.18 -17.46 -0.85
CA ALA A 50 -10.21 -18.52 -1.87
C ALA A 50 -9.76 -19.88 -1.30
N ALA A 51 -8.80 -19.88 -0.38
CA ALA A 51 -8.31 -21.08 0.30
C ALA A 51 -9.33 -21.74 1.25
N ARG A 52 -10.53 -21.16 1.43
CA ARG A 52 -11.57 -21.71 2.30
C ARG A 52 -12.17 -23.02 1.77
N TYR A 53 -12.19 -23.22 0.45
CA TYR A 53 -12.80 -24.39 -0.20
C TYR A 53 -11.74 -25.24 -0.92
N PRO A 54 -11.08 -26.18 -0.23
CA PRO A 54 -9.98 -26.95 -0.82
C PRO A 54 -10.42 -27.97 -1.89
N LEU A 55 -11.71 -28.34 -1.96
CA LEU A 55 -12.22 -29.29 -2.95
C LEU A 55 -12.57 -28.65 -4.31
N ALA A 56 -12.68 -27.32 -4.37
CA ALA A 56 -12.98 -26.59 -5.60
C ALA A 56 -12.10 -25.35 -5.65
N ILE A 57 -11.14 -25.33 -6.58
CA ILE A 57 -10.30 -24.14 -6.79
C ILE A 57 -11.19 -23.07 -7.44
N ASP A 58 -11.56 -22.07 -6.65
CA ASP A 58 -12.25 -20.90 -7.17
C ASP A 58 -11.25 -20.09 -8.02
N LEU A 59 -11.37 -20.15 -9.35
CA LEU A 59 -10.46 -19.43 -10.26
C LEU A 59 -10.60 -17.90 -10.18
N LEU A 60 -11.76 -17.41 -9.74
CA LEU A 60 -12.12 -16.00 -9.79
C LEU A 60 -11.22 -15.12 -8.88
N PRO A 61 -11.00 -15.44 -7.59
CA PRO A 61 -10.08 -14.65 -6.76
C PRO A 61 -8.63 -14.69 -7.26
N TYR A 62 -8.16 -15.84 -7.78
CA TYR A 62 -6.81 -15.96 -8.33
C TYR A 62 -6.61 -15.06 -9.56
N ALA A 63 -7.58 -15.06 -10.48
CA ALA A 63 -7.55 -14.18 -11.65
C ALA A 63 -7.58 -12.70 -11.24
N MET A 64 -8.44 -12.33 -10.28
CA MET A 64 -8.52 -10.96 -9.76
C MET A 64 -7.19 -10.48 -9.16
N VAL A 65 -6.49 -11.34 -8.42
CA VAL A 65 -5.19 -11.01 -7.84
C VAL A 65 -4.12 -10.84 -8.91
N LEU A 66 -4.07 -11.73 -9.91
CA LEU A 66 -3.08 -11.62 -10.99
C LEU A 66 -3.24 -10.31 -11.77
N ILE A 67 -4.48 -9.96 -12.13
CA ILE A 67 -4.79 -8.71 -12.82
C ILE A 67 -4.48 -7.51 -11.92
N GLY A 68 -4.86 -7.59 -10.64
CA GLY A 68 -4.60 -6.55 -9.65
C GLY A 68 -3.11 -6.28 -9.45
N MET A 69 -2.27 -7.32 -9.43
CA MET A 69 -0.81 -7.16 -9.30
C MET A 69 -0.23 -6.37 -10.46
N VAL A 70 -0.67 -6.64 -11.70
CA VAL A 70 -0.22 -5.88 -12.88
C VAL A 70 -0.66 -4.42 -12.77
N ILE A 71 -1.92 -4.17 -12.38
CA ILE A 71 -2.44 -2.81 -12.15
C ILE A 71 -1.61 -2.07 -11.09
N MET A 72 -1.21 -2.74 -10.00
CA MET A 72 -0.38 -2.13 -8.96
C MET A 72 1.03 -1.77 -9.43
N VAL A 73 1.64 -2.60 -10.27
CA VAL A 73 2.94 -2.28 -10.89
C VAL A 73 2.79 -1.06 -11.81
N SER A 74 1.74 -1.00 -12.62
CA SER A 74 1.44 0.15 -13.48
C SER A 74 1.16 1.42 -12.67
N PHE A 75 0.39 1.32 -11.58
CA PHE A 75 0.12 2.44 -10.69
C PHE A 75 1.40 2.95 -10.03
N THR A 76 2.29 2.05 -9.59
CA THR A 76 3.60 2.41 -9.03
C THR A 76 4.45 3.15 -10.06
N ALA A 77 4.49 2.68 -11.31
CA ALA A 77 5.20 3.35 -12.39
C ALA A 77 4.61 4.75 -12.67
N LEU A 78 3.29 4.87 -12.72
CA LEU A 78 2.59 6.15 -12.88
C LEU A 78 2.89 7.10 -11.73
N ALA A 79 2.81 6.62 -10.49
CA ALA A 79 3.04 7.42 -9.29
C ALA A 79 4.50 7.90 -9.21
N LEU A 80 5.47 7.06 -9.56
CA LEU A 80 6.88 7.46 -9.67
C LEU A 80 7.11 8.47 -10.80
N MET A 81 6.47 8.28 -11.95
CA MET A 81 6.54 9.24 -13.05
C MET A 81 5.97 10.60 -12.64
N LEU A 82 4.84 10.60 -11.95
CA LEU A 82 4.21 11.81 -11.44
C LEU A 82 5.07 12.47 -10.36
N ALA A 83 5.60 11.69 -9.40
CA ALA A 83 6.52 12.19 -8.37
C ALA A 83 7.77 12.82 -8.98
N ARG A 84 8.37 12.20 -10.02
CA ARG A 84 9.49 12.81 -10.76
C ARG A 84 9.09 14.08 -11.48
N ARG A 85 7.90 14.13 -12.08
CA ARG A 85 7.41 15.34 -12.75
C ARG A 85 7.23 16.48 -11.75
N ILE A 86 6.59 16.22 -10.61
CA ILE A 86 6.42 17.20 -9.53
C ILE A 86 7.80 17.67 -9.05
N TYR A 87 8.73 16.75 -8.75
CA TYR A 87 10.06 17.11 -8.29
C TYR A 87 10.81 18.04 -9.26
N ARG A 88 10.66 17.86 -10.58
CA ARG A 88 11.28 18.74 -11.58
C ARG A 88 10.71 20.16 -11.58
N GLU A 89 9.42 20.31 -11.28
CA GLU A 89 8.72 21.60 -11.27
C GLU A 89 8.87 22.33 -9.92
N THR A 90 8.89 21.60 -8.81
CA THR A 90 8.89 22.19 -7.45
C THR A 90 10.25 22.18 -6.75
N GLY A 91 11.21 21.38 -7.23
CA GLY A 91 12.55 21.26 -6.63
C GLY A 91 12.59 20.66 -5.21
N GLN A 92 11.44 20.32 -4.62
CA GLN A 92 11.31 19.82 -3.25
C GLN A 92 10.57 18.47 -3.25
N MET A 93 11.12 17.49 -2.54
CA MET A 93 10.52 16.16 -2.31
C MET A 93 9.83 16.03 -0.94
N CYS A 94 9.94 17.06 -0.09
CA CYS A 94 9.28 17.13 1.22
C CYS A 94 8.16 18.17 1.17
N LEU A 95 7.00 17.80 1.71
CA LEU A 95 6.05 18.77 2.22
C LEU A 95 6.72 19.46 3.43
N PRO A 96 6.70 20.80 3.56
CA PRO A 96 7.38 21.48 4.67
C PRO A 96 6.84 20.97 6.01
N ASP A 97 7.75 20.48 6.87
CA ASP A 97 7.44 20.12 8.25
C ASP A 97 7.02 21.39 9.00
N SER A 98 5.75 21.50 9.36
CA SER A 98 5.21 22.61 10.16
C SER A 98 5.63 22.55 11.64
N ASN A 99 6.81 22.03 11.95
CA ASN A 99 7.35 21.90 13.31
C ASN A 99 8.54 22.83 13.58
N THR A 100 8.56 24.00 12.95
CA THR A 100 9.48 25.09 13.33
C THR A 100 8.70 26.26 13.91
N GLU A 101 7.94 26.03 14.96
CA GLU A 101 7.46 27.10 15.84
C GLU A 101 7.98 26.87 17.26
N THR A 102 9.10 27.54 17.52
CA THR A 102 9.42 28.20 18.80
C THR A 102 9.93 27.32 19.94
N GLY A 103 11.22 26.99 19.85
CA GLY A 103 12.03 26.52 20.98
C GLY A 103 13.31 27.35 21.22
N GLU A 104 13.45 28.52 20.60
CA GLU A 104 14.47 29.51 20.94
C GLU A 104 13.80 30.83 21.33
N SER A 105 13.46 30.99 22.61
CA SER A 105 13.77 32.24 23.32
C SER A 105 13.69 32.03 24.84
N LEU A 106 14.79 32.43 25.47
CA LEU A 106 15.12 32.57 26.91
C LEU A 106 15.58 31.33 27.67
#